data_AF-A0A7V8UAR4-F1
#
_entry.id   AF-A0A7V8UAR4-F1
#
_cell.length_a   1.000
_cell.length_b   1.000
_cell.length_c   1.000
_cell.angle_alpha   90.00
_cell.angle_beta   90.00
_cell.angle_gamma   90.00
#
_symmetry.space_group_name_H-M   'P 1'
#
loop_
_entity.id
_entity.type
_entity.pdbx_description
1 polymer ?
#
loop_
_entity_poly.entity_id
_entity_poly.type
_entity_poly.pdbx_seq_one_letter_code
_entity_poly.pdbx_strand_id
1 'polypeptide(L)'
;MNDKAAKKLAEGELARKGRALQSIKEILGLTDETYQSWVNSMTENERATHNAEVEWYMVTCTIMSAEYVQWSSQLLLAAPEGVESENTYQSSLLAPMGAVLLNALEKNPGEAVPQNLRGAANQIKRLVDAKHRFLTELNKNLREEEKATYGDLLQICDPLLCAMPDLQLYETFYRLNLAWNFRAKLLVRPQDSIPEHKIGEAVAKAYRRTTELSSIAVQRVLESAATPEKDSLAARLMLATMVNRSHWELLEFERMEQIATQSLSRLVRGLQRMGNRLVPAYLEKEAFKEWLIKQFSQDDFPGEAEWRALKPQHLERFYTQAGWVLQWEKLDFVEHEEKKEVLLNICALHLAWSYCTAEKHDLRVPDVKDLDLVNGREIKSGEQVPLTRIMYQQRQLNTMVRSHQHYELNPHKLETHTQCNGDGRRQNMHYIRSNLHNLSLAQWKSLTRGVWDVLTPLLLKRGEL
;
A
#
# COMPACT_ATOMS: atom_id res chain seq x y z
N MET A 1 -25.88 5.16 -49.27
CA MET A 1 -24.83 4.81 -48.29
C MET A 1 -25.01 5.71 -47.08
N ASN A 2 -25.85 5.29 -46.12
CA ASN A 2 -25.99 6.03 -44.86
C ASN A 2 -24.72 5.81 -44.05
N ASP A 3 -24.05 6.90 -43.74
CA ASP A 3 -22.72 6.92 -43.18
C ASP A 3 -22.75 6.35 -41.75
N LYS A 4 -22.44 5.05 -41.63
CA LYS A 4 -22.33 4.33 -40.35
C LYS A 4 -21.40 5.09 -39.39
N ALA A 5 -20.39 5.79 -39.91
CA ALA A 5 -19.51 6.62 -39.10
C ALA A 5 -20.25 7.82 -38.50
N ALA A 6 -21.05 8.54 -39.29
CA ALA A 6 -21.84 9.68 -38.82
C ALA A 6 -22.89 9.29 -37.75
N LYS A 7 -23.52 8.13 -37.90
CA LYS A 7 -24.46 7.59 -36.89
C LYS A 7 -23.75 7.23 -35.58
N LYS A 8 -22.60 6.56 -35.65
CA LYS A 8 -21.76 6.25 -34.47
C LYS A 8 -21.20 7.49 -33.78
N LEU A 9 -20.95 8.56 -34.53
CA LEU A 9 -20.50 9.86 -34.02
C LEU A 9 -21.65 10.59 -33.29
N ALA A 10 -22.86 10.56 -33.85
CA ALA A 10 -24.06 11.12 -33.22
C ALA A 10 -24.48 10.39 -31.93
N GLU A 11 -24.27 9.08 -31.86
CA GLU A 11 -24.52 8.24 -30.67
C GLU A 11 -23.37 8.27 -29.64
N GLY A 12 -22.33 9.07 -29.88
CA GLY A 12 -21.17 9.21 -29.00
C GLY A 12 -20.35 7.92 -28.82
N GLU A 13 -20.53 6.91 -29.68
CA GLU A 13 -19.84 5.61 -29.61
C GLU A 13 -18.35 5.75 -29.86
N LEU A 14 -17.94 6.59 -30.82
CA LEU A 14 -16.53 6.87 -31.12
C LEU A 14 -15.80 7.52 -29.94
N ALA A 15 -16.46 8.45 -29.25
CA ALA A 15 -15.92 9.08 -28.04
C ALA A 15 -15.81 8.08 -26.87
N ARG A 16 -16.79 7.17 -26.74
CA ARG A 16 -16.73 6.07 -25.76
C ARG A 16 -15.59 5.09 -26.06
N LYS A 17 -15.41 4.70 -27.32
CA LYS A 17 -14.32 3.83 -27.76
C LYS A 17 -12.95 4.48 -27.55
N GLY A 18 -12.81 5.75 -27.88
CA GLY A 18 -11.58 6.52 -27.61
C GLY A 18 -11.22 6.55 -26.12
N ARG A 19 -12.20 6.79 -25.23
CA ARG A 19 -11.99 6.74 -23.77
C ARG A 19 -11.62 5.34 -23.27
N ALA A 20 -12.26 4.30 -23.79
CA ALA A 20 -11.95 2.93 -23.41
C ALA A 20 -10.54 2.52 -23.85
N LEU A 21 -10.13 2.87 -25.06
CA LEU A 21 -8.76 2.66 -25.54
C LEU A 21 -7.74 3.43 -24.70
N GLN A 22 -8.05 4.66 -24.32
CA GLN A 22 -7.20 5.44 -23.42
C GLN A 22 -7.04 4.75 -22.06
N SER A 23 -8.14 4.28 -21.46
CA SER A 23 -8.13 3.54 -20.21
C SER A 23 -7.35 2.22 -20.30
N ILE A 24 -7.50 1.46 -21.39
CA ILE A 24 -6.72 0.24 -21.63
C ILE A 24 -5.23 0.57 -21.66
N LYS A 25 -4.84 1.59 -22.43
CA LYS A 25 -3.44 2.03 -22.53
C LYS A 25 -2.88 2.42 -21.15
N GLU A 26 -3.63 3.18 -20.37
CA GLU A 26 -3.22 3.60 -19.03
C GLU A 26 -3.05 2.42 -18.07
N ILE A 27 -4.00 1.48 -18.03
CA ILE A 27 -3.92 0.29 -17.16
C ILE A 27 -2.73 -0.59 -17.55
N LEU A 28 -2.50 -0.78 -18.86
CA LEU A 28 -1.42 -1.58 -19.39
C LEU A 28 -0.08 -0.82 -19.49
N GLY A 29 -0.01 0.43 -19.05
CA GLY A 29 1.19 1.27 -19.14
C GLY A 29 1.74 1.41 -20.56
N LEU A 30 0.87 1.49 -21.57
CA LEU A 30 1.22 1.61 -22.99
C LEU A 30 1.06 3.05 -23.48
N THR A 31 2.04 3.52 -24.25
CA THR A 31 1.89 4.69 -25.13
C THR A 31 1.05 4.34 -26.37
N ASP A 32 0.65 5.34 -27.15
CA ASP A 32 -0.01 5.09 -28.44
C ASP A 32 0.88 4.26 -29.39
N GLU A 33 2.17 4.56 -29.47
CA GLU A 33 3.10 3.83 -30.34
C GLU A 33 3.24 2.36 -29.91
N THR A 34 3.39 2.12 -28.60
CA THR A 34 3.56 0.76 -28.06
C THR A 34 2.27 -0.06 -28.16
N TYR A 35 1.10 0.58 -27.97
CA TYR A 35 -0.19 -0.08 -28.20
C TYR A 35 -0.39 -0.46 -29.67
N GLN A 36 -0.05 0.44 -30.61
CA GLN A 36 -0.13 0.11 -32.03
C GLN A 36 0.86 -0.98 -32.43
N SER A 37 2.08 -0.95 -31.90
CA SER A 37 3.07 -2.01 -32.11
C SER A 37 2.54 -3.37 -31.63
N TRP A 38 1.89 -3.41 -30.47
CA TRP A 38 1.27 -4.62 -29.95
C TRP A 38 0.15 -5.15 -30.87
N VAL A 39 -0.80 -4.30 -31.26
CA VAL A 39 -1.88 -4.68 -32.18
C VAL A 39 -1.33 -5.17 -33.53
N ASN A 40 -0.26 -4.54 -34.02
CA ASN A 40 0.41 -4.93 -35.26
C ASN A 40 1.15 -6.27 -35.14
N SER A 41 1.61 -6.62 -33.93
CA SER A 41 2.28 -7.90 -33.65
C SER A 41 1.34 -9.10 -33.52
N MET A 42 0.02 -8.86 -33.40
CA MET A 42 -0.98 -9.92 -33.29
C MET A 42 -1.08 -10.75 -34.56
N THR A 43 -1.30 -12.05 -34.39
CA THR A 43 -1.72 -12.96 -35.47
C THR A 43 -3.12 -12.59 -35.99
N GLU A 44 -3.50 -13.14 -37.14
CA GLU A 44 -4.82 -12.87 -37.74
C GLU A 44 -5.98 -13.31 -36.82
N ASN A 45 -5.83 -14.46 -36.14
CA ASN A 45 -6.81 -14.97 -35.18
C ASN A 45 -6.93 -14.05 -33.95
N GLU A 46 -5.81 -13.60 -33.38
CA GLU A 46 -5.81 -12.68 -32.25
C GLU A 46 -6.44 -11.33 -32.61
N ARG A 47 -6.11 -10.81 -33.80
CA ARG A 47 -6.67 -9.55 -34.30
C ARG A 47 -8.17 -9.65 -34.55
N ALA A 48 -8.65 -10.82 -34.99
CA ALA A 48 -10.06 -11.07 -35.23
C ALA A 48 -10.89 -10.97 -33.94
N THR A 49 -10.36 -11.40 -32.79
CA THR A 49 -11.07 -11.30 -31.50
C THR A 49 -10.82 -9.99 -30.77
N HIS A 50 -9.67 -9.34 -30.97
CA HIS A 50 -9.28 -8.11 -30.24
C HIS A 50 -10.33 -6.98 -30.32
N ASN A 51 -10.92 -6.75 -31.50
CA ASN A 51 -11.97 -5.73 -31.62
C ASN A 51 -13.21 -6.04 -30.77
N ALA A 52 -13.61 -7.31 -30.72
CA ALA A 52 -14.72 -7.75 -29.88
C ALA A 52 -14.35 -7.65 -28.39
N GLU A 53 -13.11 -8.00 -28.04
CA GLU A 53 -12.59 -7.85 -26.67
C GLU A 53 -12.61 -6.39 -26.19
N VAL A 54 -12.24 -5.43 -27.06
CA VAL A 54 -12.35 -3.99 -26.78
C VAL A 54 -13.81 -3.57 -26.60
N GLU A 55 -14.72 -4.07 -27.43
CA GLU A 55 -16.16 -3.78 -27.31
C GLU A 55 -16.75 -4.34 -26.01
N TRP A 56 -16.36 -5.55 -25.59
CA TRP A 56 -16.76 -6.11 -24.30
C TRP A 56 -16.22 -5.27 -23.14
N TYR A 57 -14.96 -4.85 -23.20
CA TYR A 57 -14.39 -3.94 -22.20
C TYR A 57 -15.17 -2.61 -22.12
N MET A 58 -15.54 -2.03 -23.27
CA MET A 58 -16.38 -0.83 -23.30
C MET A 58 -17.72 -1.04 -22.58
N VAL A 59 -18.35 -2.20 -22.74
CA VAL A 59 -19.59 -2.54 -22.03
C VAL A 59 -19.33 -2.67 -20.52
N THR A 60 -18.28 -3.36 -20.11
CA THR A 60 -17.86 -3.47 -18.71
C THR A 60 -17.66 -2.08 -18.10
N CYS A 61 -16.88 -1.20 -18.74
CA CYS A 61 -16.68 0.18 -18.28
C CYS A 61 -17.98 0.99 -18.27
N THR A 62 -18.88 0.78 -19.22
CA THR A 62 -20.16 1.49 -19.26
C THR A 62 -21.02 1.12 -18.06
N ILE A 63 -21.15 -0.19 -17.74
CA ILE A 63 -21.84 -0.68 -16.55
C ILE A 63 -21.25 -0.04 -15.29
N MET A 64 -19.92 -0.07 -15.15
CA MET A 64 -19.22 0.49 -14.01
C MET A 64 -19.39 2.01 -13.89
N SER A 65 -19.31 2.73 -15.01
CA SER A 65 -19.45 4.19 -15.04
C SER A 65 -20.88 4.66 -14.79
N ALA A 66 -21.89 3.91 -15.23
CA ALA A 66 -23.30 4.25 -15.04
C ALA A 66 -23.74 4.05 -13.58
N GLU A 67 -23.21 3.01 -12.92
CA GLU A 67 -23.53 2.70 -11.53
C GLU A 67 -22.70 3.52 -10.53
N TYR A 68 -21.47 3.90 -10.89
CA TYR A 68 -20.50 4.53 -9.99
C TYR A 68 -19.75 5.69 -10.65
N VAL A 69 -20.47 6.66 -11.22
CA VAL A 69 -19.93 7.80 -11.99
C VAL A 69 -18.77 8.50 -11.26
N GLN A 70 -18.90 8.74 -9.96
CA GLN A 70 -17.88 9.40 -9.12
C GLN A 70 -16.58 8.60 -9.02
N TRP A 71 -16.60 7.30 -9.31
CA TRP A 71 -15.50 6.36 -9.07
C TRP A 71 -14.97 5.73 -10.37
N SER A 72 -15.52 6.12 -11.53
CA SER A 72 -15.07 5.66 -12.84
C SER A 72 -13.61 6.04 -13.15
N SER A 73 -13.15 7.21 -12.69
CA SER A 73 -11.73 7.60 -12.69
C SER A 73 -10.90 6.90 -11.61
N GLN A 74 -11.54 6.33 -10.58
CA GLN A 74 -10.93 5.62 -9.45
C GLN A 74 -10.82 4.11 -9.70
N LEU A 75 -11.52 3.59 -10.71
CA LEU A 75 -11.34 2.27 -11.31
C LEU A 75 -10.23 2.25 -12.36
N LEU A 76 -9.62 3.41 -12.64
CA LEU A 76 -8.37 3.45 -13.37
C LEU A 76 -7.32 2.87 -12.44
N LEU A 77 -7.14 1.58 -12.58
CA LEU A 77 -6.12 0.81 -11.90
C LEU A 77 -4.72 1.19 -12.36
N ALA A 78 -4.55 2.32 -13.03
CA ALA A 78 -3.24 2.91 -13.28
C ALA A 78 -2.68 3.42 -11.96
N ALA A 79 -1.43 3.08 -11.65
CA ALA A 79 -0.78 3.55 -10.45
C ALA A 79 0.25 4.64 -10.81
N PRO A 80 0.26 5.81 -10.14
CA PRO A 80 1.13 6.92 -10.48
C PRO A 80 2.61 6.56 -10.25
N GLU A 81 3.52 7.35 -10.81
CA GLU A 81 4.97 7.07 -10.70
C GLU A 81 5.56 7.41 -9.34
N GLY A 82 4.91 8.30 -8.59
CA GLY A 82 5.37 8.72 -7.27
C GLY A 82 4.23 9.31 -6.44
N VAL A 83 4.55 9.57 -5.18
CA VAL A 83 3.60 10.10 -4.20
C VAL A 83 3.21 11.52 -4.65
N GLU A 84 4.16 12.37 -5.04
CA GLU A 84 4.01 13.82 -5.39
C GLU A 84 2.89 14.21 -6.39
N SER A 85 2.32 13.27 -7.15
CA SER A 85 1.13 13.49 -8.00
C SER A 85 -0.21 13.56 -7.23
N GLU A 86 -0.19 14.00 -5.97
CA GLU A 86 -0.87 13.34 -4.83
C GLU A 86 -2.31 13.80 -4.49
N ASN A 87 -2.77 14.93 -5.01
CA ASN A 87 -3.96 15.60 -4.44
C ASN A 87 -5.32 14.96 -4.78
N THR A 88 -5.39 13.88 -5.56
CA THR A 88 -6.66 13.36 -6.10
C THR A 88 -6.92 11.87 -5.92
N TYR A 89 -5.99 11.10 -5.35
CA TYR A 89 -6.13 9.64 -5.27
C TYR A 89 -6.60 9.12 -3.90
N GLN A 90 -7.58 8.22 -3.90
CA GLN A 90 -8.14 7.56 -2.72
C GLN A 90 -7.13 6.57 -2.09
N SER A 91 -7.12 6.43 -0.76
CA SER A 91 -6.22 5.51 -0.05
C SER A 91 -6.42 4.05 -0.52
N SER A 92 -5.32 3.32 -0.74
CA SER A 92 -5.33 1.88 -1.02
C SER A 92 -5.70 1.02 0.20
N LEU A 93 -6.07 1.66 1.31
CA LEU A 93 -6.50 1.01 2.56
C LEU A 93 -7.98 1.26 2.87
N LEU A 94 -8.72 1.89 1.95
CA LEU A 94 -10.15 2.17 2.16
C LEU A 94 -10.97 0.90 2.40
N ALA A 95 -10.81 -0.17 1.61
CA ALA A 95 -11.59 -1.41 1.81
C ALA A 95 -11.36 -2.10 3.15
N PRO A 96 -10.11 -2.38 3.57
CA PRO A 96 -9.88 -2.96 4.89
C PRO A 96 -10.46 -2.08 6.02
N MET A 97 -10.38 -0.75 5.90
CA MET A 97 -11.05 0.14 6.87
C MET A 97 -12.56 -0.08 6.89
N GLY A 98 -13.22 -0.21 5.74
CA GLY A 98 -14.66 -0.47 5.68
C GLY A 98 -15.02 -1.83 6.26
N ALA A 99 -14.23 -2.87 6.00
CA ALA A 99 -14.47 -4.21 6.57
C ALA A 99 -14.37 -4.20 8.10
N VAL A 100 -13.36 -3.54 8.66
CA VAL A 100 -13.21 -3.36 10.12
C VAL A 100 -14.39 -2.57 10.68
N LEU A 101 -14.78 -1.46 10.06
CA LEU A 101 -15.92 -0.64 10.48
C LEU A 101 -17.24 -1.41 10.42
N LEU A 102 -17.48 -2.19 9.36
CA LEU A 102 -18.67 -3.03 9.21
C LEU A 102 -18.71 -4.12 10.29
N ASN A 103 -17.60 -4.80 10.56
CA ASN A 103 -17.52 -5.81 11.61
C ASN A 103 -17.76 -5.21 13.00
N ALA A 104 -17.18 -4.02 13.27
CA ALA A 104 -17.44 -3.28 14.50
C ALA A 104 -18.92 -2.88 14.64
N LEU A 105 -19.60 -2.53 13.54
CA LEU A 105 -21.04 -2.25 13.51
C LEU A 105 -21.88 -3.49 13.80
N GLU A 106 -21.53 -4.65 13.21
CA GLU A 106 -22.24 -5.92 13.41
C GLU A 106 -22.14 -6.42 14.85
N LYS A 107 -20.94 -6.29 15.47
CA LYS A 107 -20.69 -6.76 16.84
C LYS A 107 -21.26 -5.86 17.93
N ASN A 108 -21.63 -4.61 17.62
CA ASN A 108 -22.13 -3.64 18.59
C ASN A 108 -23.51 -3.08 18.20
N PRO A 109 -24.56 -3.92 18.06
CA PRO A 109 -25.85 -3.53 17.50
C PRO A 109 -26.68 -2.55 18.37
N GLY A 110 -26.15 -2.08 19.49
CA GLY A 110 -26.79 -1.11 20.40
C GLY A 110 -25.91 0.08 20.80
N GLU A 111 -24.64 0.15 20.37
CA GLU A 111 -23.83 1.35 20.60
C GLU A 111 -24.06 2.36 19.46
N ALA A 112 -24.16 3.65 19.81
CA ALA A 112 -24.36 4.72 18.85
C ALA A 112 -23.07 4.97 18.04
N VAL A 113 -22.76 4.08 17.09
CA VAL A 113 -21.70 4.36 16.10
C VAL A 113 -22.15 5.58 15.28
N PRO A 114 -21.35 6.65 15.21
CA PRO A 114 -21.70 7.88 14.52
C PRO A 114 -22.18 7.64 13.07
N GLN A 115 -23.22 8.37 12.64
CA GLN A 115 -23.86 8.17 11.32
C GLN A 115 -22.88 8.36 10.15
N ASN A 116 -21.90 9.23 10.30
CA ASN A 116 -20.84 9.45 9.33
C ASN A 116 -19.95 8.21 9.14
N LEU A 117 -19.65 7.45 10.20
CA LEU A 117 -18.93 6.18 10.07
C LEU A 117 -19.74 5.11 9.34
N ARG A 118 -21.05 5.03 9.62
CA ARG A 118 -21.96 4.14 8.87
C ARG A 118 -22.01 4.53 7.39
N GLY A 119 -22.03 5.84 7.11
CA GLY A 119 -21.91 6.39 5.77
C GLY A 119 -20.63 5.96 5.06
N ALA A 120 -19.47 6.14 5.71
CA ALA A 120 -18.16 5.76 5.18
C ALA A 120 -18.06 4.24 4.94
N ALA A 121 -18.49 3.42 5.90
CA ALA A 121 -18.51 1.96 5.77
C ALA A 121 -19.35 1.49 4.56
N ASN A 122 -20.52 2.09 4.36
CA ASN A 122 -21.39 1.79 3.21
C ASN A 122 -20.78 2.23 1.87
N GLN A 123 -20.12 3.39 1.82
CA GLN A 123 -19.42 3.86 0.63
C GLN A 123 -18.27 2.91 0.27
N ILE A 124 -17.49 2.49 1.26
CA ILE A 124 -16.40 1.55 1.07
C ILE A 124 -16.92 0.19 0.56
N LYS A 125 -18.00 -0.33 1.16
CA LYS A 125 -18.61 -1.60 0.71
C LYS A 125 -18.97 -1.56 -0.77
N ARG A 126 -19.65 -0.50 -1.21
CA ARG A 126 -20.03 -0.31 -2.62
C ARG A 126 -18.81 -0.28 -3.54
N LEU A 127 -17.69 0.31 -3.09
CA LEU A 127 -16.45 0.36 -3.88
C LEU A 127 -15.83 -1.03 -4.05
N VAL A 128 -15.83 -1.83 -2.99
CA VAL A 128 -15.35 -3.23 -3.03
C VAL A 128 -16.22 -4.05 -3.97
N ASP A 129 -17.55 -3.99 -3.81
CA ASP A 129 -18.51 -4.70 -4.66
C ASP A 129 -18.33 -4.33 -6.15
N ALA A 130 -18.11 -3.04 -6.42
CA ALA A 130 -17.85 -2.53 -7.76
C ALA A 130 -16.55 -3.13 -8.36
N LYS A 131 -15.45 -3.13 -7.61
CA LYS A 131 -14.17 -3.71 -8.07
C LYS A 131 -14.27 -5.22 -8.27
N HIS A 132 -15.00 -5.92 -7.40
CA HIS A 132 -15.26 -7.36 -7.52
C HIS A 132 -16.04 -7.66 -8.81
N ARG A 133 -17.08 -6.87 -9.08
CA ARG A 133 -17.85 -6.98 -10.33
C ARG A 133 -16.98 -6.71 -11.55
N PHE A 134 -16.11 -5.70 -11.52
CA PHE A 134 -15.19 -5.43 -12.63
C PHE A 134 -14.32 -6.64 -12.97
N LEU A 135 -13.64 -7.22 -11.99
CA LEU A 135 -12.83 -8.43 -12.20
C LEU A 135 -13.68 -9.62 -12.65
N THR A 136 -14.90 -9.76 -12.13
CA THR A 136 -15.83 -10.82 -12.52
C THR A 136 -16.20 -10.71 -14.00
N GLU A 137 -16.49 -9.51 -14.49
CA GLU A 137 -16.79 -9.29 -15.90
C GLU A 137 -15.56 -9.52 -16.80
N LEU A 138 -14.36 -9.12 -16.36
CA LEU A 138 -13.13 -9.46 -17.09
C LEU A 138 -12.93 -10.99 -17.16
N ASN A 139 -13.13 -11.70 -16.05
CA ASN A 139 -12.98 -13.15 -16.00
C ASN A 139 -13.95 -13.87 -16.95
N LYS A 140 -15.21 -13.41 -17.05
CA LYS A 140 -16.18 -13.94 -18.03
C LYS A 140 -15.71 -13.78 -19.48
N ASN A 141 -15.00 -12.69 -19.78
CA ASN A 141 -14.51 -12.34 -21.10
C ASN A 141 -13.16 -12.99 -21.46
N LEU A 142 -12.57 -13.82 -20.58
CA LEU A 142 -11.41 -14.65 -20.92
C LEU A 142 -11.76 -15.63 -22.04
N ARG A 143 -10.77 -15.98 -22.86
CA ARG A 143 -10.93 -17.04 -23.88
C ARG A 143 -11.10 -18.39 -23.18
N GLU A 144 -11.81 -19.33 -23.80
CA GLU A 144 -12.10 -20.63 -23.18
C GLU A 144 -10.82 -21.44 -22.88
N GLU A 145 -9.81 -21.34 -23.74
CA GLU A 145 -8.51 -21.98 -23.51
C GLU A 145 -7.77 -21.37 -22.31
N GLU A 146 -7.90 -20.06 -22.11
CA GLU A 146 -7.30 -19.35 -20.97
C GLU A 146 -7.99 -19.76 -19.66
N LYS A 147 -9.33 -19.85 -19.67
CA LYS A 147 -10.10 -20.34 -18.52
C LYS A 147 -9.73 -21.78 -18.17
N ALA A 148 -9.64 -22.65 -19.18
CA ALA A 148 -9.28 -24.05 -18.98
C ALA A 148 -7.86 -24.23 -18.42
N THR A 149 -6.93 -23.36 -18.85
CA THR A 149 -5.49 -23.52 -18.53
C THR A 149 -5.05 -22.74 -17.29
N TYR A 150 -5.67 -21.60 -17.01
CA TYR A 150 -5.26 -20.63 -15.98
C TYR A 150 -6.39 -20.21 -15.04
N GLY A 151 -7.59 -20.80 -15.16
CA GLY A 151 -8.76 -20.39 -14.39
C GLY A 151 -8.60 -20.49 -12.88
N ASP A 152 -7.80 -21.43 -12.39
CA ASP A 152 -7.39 -21.55 -10.98
C ASP A 152 -6.61 -20.31 -10.54
N LEU A 153 -5.57 -19.96 -11.30
CA LEU A 153 -4.69 -18.82 -11.05
C LEU A 153 -5.44 -17.47 -11.14
N LEU A 154 -6.43 -17.38 -12.02
CA LEU A 154 -7.28 -16.21 -12.23
C LEU A 154 -8.55 -16.20 -11.37
N GLN A 155 -8.68 -17.14 -10.43
CA GLN A 155 -9.82 -17.16 -9.53
C GLN A 155 -9.83 -15.89 -8.67
N ILE A 156 -10.94 -15.16 -8.75
CA ILE A 156 -11.17 -13.95 -7.99
C ILE A 156 -11.42 -14.33 -6.54
N CYS A 157 -10.68 -13.72 -5.64
CA CYS A 157 -10.79 -13.90 -4.20
C CYS A 157 -11.18 -12.56 -3.55
N ASP A 158 -11.93 -12.61 -2.46
CA ASP A 158 -12.16 -11.42 -1.62
C ASP A 158 -11.13 -11.42 -0.48
N PRO A 159 -10.07 -10.60 -0.55
CA PRO A 159 -9.23 -10.39 0.60
C PRO A 159 -10.00 -9.51 1.59
N LEU A 160 -10.19 -10.00 2.82
CA LEU A 160 -10.76 -9.26 3.95
C LEU A 160 -10.01 -7.94 4.27
N LEU A 161 -8.78 -7.76 3.76
CA LEU A 161 -7.85 -6.72 4.20
C LEU A 161 -7.27 -5.85 3.07
N CYS A 162 -7.81 -5.85 1.84
CA CYS A 162 -7.19 -5.12 0.73
C CYS A 162 -8.19 -4.32 -0.13
N ALA A 163 -7.75 -3.18 -0.68
CA ALA A 163 -8.62 -2.26 -1.45
C ALA A 163 -9.04 -2.75 -2.84
N MET A 164 -8.60 -3.93 -3.27
CA MET A 164 -8.92 -4.52 -4.56
C MET A 164 -9.18 -6.02 -4.35
N PRO A 165 -10.18 -6.62 -5.01
CA PRO A 165 -10.33 -8.06 -5.04
C PRO A 165 -9.08 -8.70 -5.62
N ASP A 166 -8.75 -9.89 -5.13
CA ASP A 166 -7.50 -10.57 -5.42
C ASP A 166 -7.64 -11.59 -6.53
N LEU A 167 -6.52 -11.97 -7.14
CA LEU A 167 -6.41 -13.18 -7.93
C LEU A 167 -5.54 -14.16 -7.15
N GLN A 168 -5.75 -15.47 -7.31
CA GLN A 168 -4.85 -16.45 -6.67
C GLN A 168 -3.37 -16.24 -7.05
N LEU A 169 -3.10 -15.68 -8.25
CA LEU A 169 -1.76 -15.26 -8.68
C LEU A 169 -1.05 -14.27 -7.75
N TYR A 170 -1.77 -13.51 -6.94
CA TYR A 170 -1.16 -12.54 -6.03
C TYR A 170 -0.33 -13.20 -4.93
N GLU A 171 -0.58 -14.47 -4.62
CA GLU A 171 0.29 -15.23 -3.72
C GLU A 171 1.71 -15.33 -4.30
N THR A 172 1.83 -15.60 -5.60
CA THR A 172 3.13 -15.62 -6.31
C THR A 172 3.80 -14.26 -6.24
N PHE A 173 3.03 -13.18 -6.42
CA PHE A 173 3.53 -11.83 -6.26
C PHE A 173 4.08 -11.58 -4.84
N TYR A 174 3.33 -11.97 -3.79
CA TYR A 174 3.75 -11.82 -2.40
C TYR A 174 5.05 -12.56 -2.11
N ARG A 175 5.19 -13.80 -2.61
CA ARG A 175 6.42 -14.58 -2.49
C ARG A 175 7.62 -13.90 -3.16
N LEU A 176 7.45 -13.30 -4.34
CA LEU A 176 8.50 -12.55 -5.02
C LEU A 176 8.87 -11.25 -4.28
N ASN A 177 7.89 -10.53 -3.76
CA ASN A 177 8.11 -9.34 -2.96
C ASN A 177 8.84 -9.67 -1.64
N LEU A 178 8.45 -10.76 -0.97
CA LEU A 178 9.16 -11.29 0.19
C LEU A 178 10.61 -11.67 -0.14
N ALA A 179 10.85 -12.32 -1.29
CA ALA A 179 12.19 -12.65 -1.75
C ALA A 179 13.08 -11.41 -1.85
N TRP A 180 12.57 -10.37 -2.50
CA TRP A 180 13.25 -9.09 -2.66
C TRP A 180 13.53 -8.45 -1.30
N ASN A 181 12.52 -8.38 -0.42
CA ASN A 181 12.66 -7.80 0.93
C ASN A 181 13.68 -8.56 1.79
N PHE A 182 13.70 -9.88 1.72
CA PHE A 182 14.68 -10.70 2.44
C PHE A 182 16.11 -10.43 1.94
N ARG A 183 16.31 -10.42 0.62
CA ARG A 183 17.60 -10.08 0.01
C ARG A 183 18.04 -8.65 0.38
N ALA A 184 17.11 -7.70 0.35
CA ALA A 184 17.38 -6.33 0.75
C ALA A 184 17.86 -6.27 2.20
N LYS A 185 17.16 -6.94 3.12
CA LYS A 185 17.57 -7.02 4.53
C LYS A 185 18.98 -7.60 4.69
N LEU A 186 19.33 -8.65 3.94
CA LEU A 186 20.68 -9.25 3.99
C LEU A 186 21.77 -8.28 3.50
N LEU A 187 21.53 -7.59 2.38
CA LEU A 187 22.52 -6.70 1.78
C LEU A 187 22.61 -5.33 2.45
N VAL A 188 21.54 -4.88 3.10
CA VAL A 188 21.47 -3.61 3.83
C VAL A 188 21.96 -3.76 5.27
N ARG A 189 21.92 -4.94 5.90
CA ARG A 189 22.34 -5.13 7.32
C ARG A 189 23.83 -4.95 7.67
N PRO A 190 24.84 -4.86 6.78
CA PRO A 190 26.20 -4.52 7.22
C PRO A 190 26.38 -2.99 7.24
N GLN A 191 25.83 -2.30 8.25
CA GLN A 191 25.92 -0.82 8.36
C GLN A 191 26.73 -0.34 9.56
N ASP A 192 27.00 -1.20 10.54
CA ASP A 192 27.66 -0.82 11.80
C ASP A 192 29.07 -0.24 11.60
N SER A 193 29.69 -0.50 10.44
CA SER A 193 31.02 -0.01 10.06
C SER A 193 31.01 1.14 9.05
N ILE A 194 29.84 1.64 8.61
CA ILE A 194 29.72 2.70 7.61
C ILE A 194 29.58 4.06 8.32
N PRO A 195 30.44 5.06 8.02
CA PRO A 195 30.27 6.41 8.55
C PRO A 195 28.89 6.99 8.22
N GLU A 196 28.26 7.69 9.16
CA GLU A 196 26.88 8.19 9.01
C GLU A 196 26.62 8.96 7.71
N HIS A 197 27.57 9.82 7.31
CA HIS A 197 27.47 10.61 6.08
C HIS A 197 27.50 9.78 4.78
N LYS A 198 27.86 8.49 4.82
CA LYS A 198 27.90 7.57 3.68
C LYS A 198 26.77 6.54 3.68
N ILE A 199 25.96 6.49 4.74
CA ILE A 199 24.88 5.52 4.90
C ILE A 199 23.93 5.58 3.70
N GLY A 200 23.44 6.77 3.34
CA GLY A 200 22.49 6.93 2.22
C GLY A 200 23.00 6.34 0.90
N GLU A 201 24.23 6.67 0.51
CA GLU A 201 24.82 6.16 -0.74
C GLU A 201 25.02 4.63 -0.71
N ALA A 202 25.52 4.11 0.42
CA ALA A 202 25.75 2.68 0.59
C ALA A 202 24.44 1.88 0.54
N VAL A 203 23.39 2.37 1.22
CA VAL A 203 22.05 1.78 1.20
C VAL A 203 21.47 1.80 -0.22
N ALA A 204 21.53 2.95 -0.91
CA ALA A 204 21.02 3.06 -2.28
C ALA A 204 21.72 2.09 -3.24
N LYS A 205 23.03 1.90 -3.09
CA LYS A 205 23.80 0.91 -3.86
C LYS A 205 23.35 -0.52 -3.55
N ALA A 206 23.11 -0.85 -2.28
CA ALA A 206 22.64 -2.17 -1.87
C ALA A 206 21.23 -2.48 -2.42
N TYR A 207 20.31 -1.51 -2.42
CA TYR A 207 18.99 -1.69 -3.01
C TYR A 207 19.04 -1.87 -4.53
N ARG A 208 19.86 -1.10 -5.26
CA ARG A 208 20.07 -1.31 -6.70
C ARG A 208 20.59 -2.72 -6.99
N ARG A 209 21.62 -3.17 -6.26
CA ARG A 209 22.15 -4.54 -6.39
C ARG A 209 21.09 -5.59 -6.05
N THR A 210 20.24 -5.34 -5.05
CA THR A 210 19.11 -6.22 -4.70
C THR A 210 18.17 -6.36 -5.89
N THR A 211 17.78 -5.26 -6.51
CA THR A 211 16.90 -5.26 -7.69
C THR A 211 17.55 -5.97 -8.87
N GLU A 212 18.80 -5.65 -9.22
CA GLU A 212 19.53 -6.31 -10.31
C GLU A 212 19.57 -7.83 -10.14
N LEU A 213 20.01 -8.31 -8.98
CA LEU A 213 20.09 -9.75 -8.71
C LEU A 213 18.71 -10.41 -8.72
N SER A 214 17.67 -9.70 -8.29
CA SER A 214 16.31 -10.25 -8.21
C SER A 214 15.70 -10.34 -9.59
N SER A 215 15.91 -9.32 -10.42
CA SER A 215 15.56 -9.34 -11.85
C SER A 215 16.24 -10.51 -12.56
N ILE A 216 17.55 -10.71 -12.38
CA ILE A 216 18.27 -11.84 -13.01
C ILE A 216 17.65 -13.19 -12.60
N ALA A 217 17.31 -13.36 -11.33
CA ALA A 217 16.72 -14.60 -10.84
C ALA A 217 15.32 -14.85 -11.44
N VAL A 218 14.50 -13.80 -11.51
CA VAL A 218 13.16 -13.87 -12.12
C VAL A 218 13.23 -14.14 -13.62
N GLN A 219 14.10 -13.43 -14.36
CA GLN A 219 14.21 -13.59 -15.81
C GLN A 219 14.57 -15.02 -16.22
N ARG A 220 15.40 -15.72 -15.45
CA ARG A 220 15.72 -17.15 -15.71
C ARG A 220 14.48 -18.05 -15.73
N VAL A 221 13.45 -17.73 -14.94
CA VAL A 221 12.18 -18.49 -14.91
C VAL A 221 11.25 -18.05 -16.04
N LEU A 222 11.34 -16.79 -16.46
CA LEU A 222 10.48 -16.17 -17.47
C LEU A 222 10.90 -16.49 -18.91
N GLU A 223 12.20 -16.52 -19.19
CA GLU A 223 12.76 -16.70 -20.54
C GLU A 223 12.26 -18.00 -21.19
N SER A 224 12.23 -19.10 -20.42
CA SER A 224 11.77 -20.40 -20.91
C SER A 224 10.25 -20.49 -21.11
N ALA A 225 9.48 -19.54 -20.59
CA ALA A 225 8.02 -19.55 -20.60
C ALA A 225 7.41 -18.49 -21.53
N ALA A 226 8.24 -17.70 -22.21
CA ALA A 226 7.78 -16.71 -23.16
C ALA A 226 7.08 -17.38 -24.36
N THR A 227 5.82 -17.06 -24.57
CA THR A 227 5.03 -17.58 -25.69
C THR A 227 4.90 -16.53 -26.80
N PRO A 228 4.89 -16.95 -28.08
CA PRO A 228 4.59 -16.03 -29.18
C PRO A 228 3.12 -15.58 -29.16
N GLU A 229 2.22 -16.45 -28.69
CA GLU A 229 0.79 -16.19 -28.55
C GLU A 229 0.50 -15.13 -27.48
N LYS A 230 -0.42 -14.22 -27.80
CA LYS A 230 -0.83 -13.10 -26.97
C LYS A 230 -2.11 -13.46 -26.21
N ASP A 231 -2.02 -13.35 -24.89
CA ASP A 231 -3.19 -13.36 -24.02
C ASP A 231 -4.24 -12.34 -24.47
N SER A 232 -5.50 -12.67 -24.21
CA SER A 232 -6.65 -11.80 -24.39
C SER A 232 -6.50 -10.48 -23.65
N LEU A 233 -7.18 -9.45 -24.14
CA LEU A 233 -7.24 -8.16 -23.47
C LEU A 233 -7.74 -8.30 -22.02
N ALA A 234 -8.74 -9.17 -21.79
CA ALA A 234 -9.27 -9.43 -20.45
C ALA A 234 -8.20 -9.97 -19.50
N ALA A 235 -7.43 -10.99 -19.93
CA ALA A 235 -6.34 -11.55 -19.16
C ALA A 235 -5.27 -10.50 -18.83
N ARG A 236 -4.84 -9.73 -19.83
CA ARG A 236 -3.84 -8.65 -19.65
C ARG A 236 -4.30 -7.60 -18.65
N LEU A 237 -5.55 -7.17 -18.75
CA LEU A 237 -6.13 -6.20 -17.82
C LEU A 237 -6.21 -6.77 -16.40
N MET A 238 -6.60 -8.04 -16.23
CA MET A 238 -6.61 -8.69 -14.90
C MET A 238 -5.20 -8.77 -14.28
N LEU A 239 -4.19 -9.15 -15.06
CA LEU A 239 -2.80 -9.19 -14.60
C LEU A 239 -2.25 -7.80 -14.26
N ALA A 240 -2.50 -6.80 -15.12
CA ALA A 240 -2.09 -5.42 -14.88
C ALA A 240 -2.79 -4.82 -13.65
N THR A 241 -4.08 -5.14 -13.45
CA THR A 241 -4.85 -4.76 -12.25
C THR A 241 -4.15 -5.23 -10.98
N MET A 242 -3.72 -6.50 -10.96
CA MET A 242 -3.02 -7.11 -9.84
C MET A 242 -1.67 -6.43 -9.58
N VAL A 243 -0.87 -6.19 -10.61
CA VAL A 243 0.44 -5.52 -10.48
C VAL A 243 0.27 -4.08 -10.01
N ASN A 244 -0.65 -3.33 -10.61
CA ASN A 244 -0.85 -1.92 -10.27
C ASN A 244 -1.43 -1.73 -8.86
N ARG A 245 -2.26 -2.66 -8.38
CA ARG A 245 -2.69 -2.71 -6.98
C ARG A 245 -1.50 -2.69 -6.03
N SER A 246 -0.50 -3.54 -6.26
CA SER A 246 0.67 -3.61 -5.38
C SER A 246 1.43 -2.27 -5.33
N HIS A 247 1.46 -1.57 -6.46
CA HIS A 247 2.08 -0.25 -6.56
C HIS A 247 1.33 0.79 -5.73
N TRP A 248 -0.01 0.77 -5.77
CA TRP A 248 -0.86 1.60 -4.92
C TRP A 248 -0.64 1.35 -3.42
N GLU A 249 -0.45 0.09 -3.01
CA GLU A 249 -0.14 -0.26 -1.62
C GLU A 249 1.22 0.31 -1.19
N LEU A 250 2.26 0.17 -2.03
CA LEU A 250 3.60 0.68 -1.76
C LEU A 250 3.65 2.22 -1.67
N LEU A 251 2.94 2.93 -2.56
CA LEU A 251 2.83 4.39 -2.51
C LEU A 251 2.11 4.88 -1.26
N GLU A 252 1.06 4.19 -0.82
CA GLU A 252 0.35 4.56 0.40
C GLU A 252 1.23 4.39 1.64
N PHE A 253 2.07 3.33 1.67
CA PHE A 253 3.07 3.18 2.73
C PHE A 253 4.13 4.27 2.71
N GLU A 254 4.55 4.70 1.51
CA GLU A 254 5.48 5.82 1.37
C GLU A 254 4.89 7.12 1.89
N ARG A 255 3.64 7.43 1.51
CA ARG A 255 2.90 8.59 2.01
C ARG A 255 2.79 8.59 3.53
N MET A 256 2.36 7.46 4.11
CA MET A 256 2.23 7.33 5.57
C MET A 256 3.57 7.52 6.28
N GLU A 257 4.66 6.97 5.74
CA GLU A 257 6.00 7.16 6.33
C GLU A 257 6.48 8.61 6.21
N GLN A 258 6.21 9.30 5.10
CA GLN A 258 6.54 10.72 4.95
C GLN A 258 5.83 11.57 6.02
N ILE A 259 4.52 11.36 6.21
CA ILE A 259 3.74 12.07 7.25
C ILE A 259 4.28 11.72 8.64
N ALA A 260 4.51 10.44 8.93
CA ALA A 260 5.05 9.99 10.21
C ALA A 260 6.43 10.59 10.49
N THR A 261 7.30 10.67 9.47
CA THR A 261 8.65 11.24 9.59
C THR A 261 8.59 12.73 9.88
N GLN A 262 7.75 13.50 9.18
CA GLN A 262 7.57 14.93 9.45
C GLN A 262 7.06 15.17 10.88
N SER A 263 6.07 14.38 11.31
CA SER A 263 5.55 14.36 12.68
C SER A 263 6.65 14.08 13.72
N LEU A 264 7.40 12.98 13.55
CA LEU A 264 8.46 12.58 14.46
C LEU A 264 9.62 13.56 14.50
N SER A 265 10.01 14.14 13.37
CA SER A 265 11.06 15.18 13.33
C SER A 265 10.70 16.38 14.20
N ARG A 266 9.43 16.78 14.24
CA ARG A 266 8.96 17.85 15.14
C ARG A 266 9.03 17.42 16.60
N LEU A 267 8.54 16.23 16.92
CA LEU A 267 8.63 15.64 18.27
C LEU A 267 10.08 15.59 18.77
N VAL A 268 10.99 15.01 17.99
CA VAL A 268 12.42 14.85 18.35
C VAL A 268 13.08 16.21 18.57
N ARG A 269 12.89 17.17 17.65
CA ARG A 269 13.47 18.52 17.79
C ARG A 269 12.92 19.25 19.02
N GLY A 270 11.62 19.12 19.30
CA GLY A 270 11.01 19.72 20.48
C GLY A 270 11.54 19.12 21.78
N LEU A 271 11.62 17.79 21.86
CA LEU A 271 12.22 17.09 23.01
C LEU A 271 13.68 17.49 23.25
N GLN A 272 14.48 17.65 22.18
CA GLN A 272 15.85 18.17 22.27
C GLN A 272 15.90 19.59 22.86
N ARG A 273 15.01 20.48 22.41
CA ARG A 273 14.91 21.86 22.93
C ARG A 273 14.49 21.89 24.40
N MET A 274 13.73 20.89 24.86
CA MET A 274 13.40 20.69 26.27
C MET A 274 14.55 20.08 27.09
N GLY A 275 15.70 19.81 26.47
CA GLY A 275 16.89 19.27 27.13
C GLY A 275 16.95 17.75 27.21
N ASN A 276 16.02 17.04 26.55
CA ASN A 276 16.11 15.57 26.47
C ASN A 276 17.21 15.17 25.49
N ARG A 277 17.94 14.10 25.80
CA ARG A 277 18.97 13.52 24.92
C ARG A 277 18.50 12.27 24.19
N LEU A 278 17.48 11.60 24.73
CA LEU A 278 16.87 10.37 24.23
C LEU A 278 15.41 10.31 24.65
N VAL A 279 14.60 9.47 23.98
CA VAL A 279 13.31 9.03 24.53
C VAL A 279 13.54 7.93 25.57
N PRO A 280 13.17 8.10 26.84
CA PRO A 280 13.51 7.14 27.89
C PRO A 280 12.56 5.94 27.91
N ALA A 281 12.36 5.30 26.76
CA ALA A 281 11.40 4.22 26.57
C ALA A 281 11.69 2.96 27.41
N TYR A 282 12.90 2.84 27.95
CA TYR A 282 13.31 1.74 28.84
C TYR A 282 12.83 1.89 30.29
N LEU A 283 12.27 3.04 30.65
CA LEU A 283 11.69 3.22 31.97
C LEU A 283 10.54 2.25 32.20
N GLU A 284 10.35 1.84 33.45
CA GLU A 284 9.13 1.14 33.83
C GLU A 284 7.90 1.99 33.51
N LYS A 285 6.79 1.31 33.19
CA LYS A 285 5.56 1.94 32.67
C LYS A 285 5.12 3.18 33.46
N GLU A 286 5.10 3.10 34.79
CA GLU A 286 4.65 4.22 35.63
C GLU A 286 5.66 5.38 35.62
N ALA A 287 6.97 5.10 35.68
CA ALA A 287 8.00 6.13 35.54
C ALA A 287 7.97 6.80 34.15
N PHE A 288 7.67 6.03 33.08
CA PHE A 288 7.51 6.60 31.75
C PHE A 288 6.25 7.48 31.65
N LYS A 289 5.14 7.10 32.30
CA LYS A 289 3.95 7.97 32.40
C LYS A 289 4.25 9.29 33.08
N GLU A 290 4.97 9.26 34.21
CA GLU A 290 5.37 10.48 34.91
C GLU A 290 6.24 11.36 34.01
N TRP A 291 7.18 10.75 33.27
CA TRP A 291 7.97 11.47 32.28
C TRP A 291 7.09 12.09 31.17
N LEU A 292 6.13 11.35 30.62
CA LEU A 292 5.18 11.89 29.63
C LEU A 292 4.38 13.07 30.17
N ILE A 293 3.84 13.00 31.39
CA ILE A 293 3.13 14.12 32.02
C ILE A 293 4.06 15.33 32.12
N LYS A 294 5.28 15.12 32.63
CA LYS A 294 6.25 16.20 32.81
C LYS A 294 6.55 16.92 31.49
N GLN A 295 6.72 16.18 30.39
CA GLN A 295 7.04 16.76 29.09
C GLN A 295 5.81 17.35 28.37
N PHE A 296 4.63 16.71 28.45
CA PHE A 296 3.50 17.03 27.56
C PHE A 296 2.34 17.79 28.23
N SER A 297 2.32 17.92 29.56
CA SER A 297 1.26 18.66 30.27
C SER A 297 1.54 20.17 30.39
N GLN A 298 2.59 20.67 29.76
CA GLN A 298 2.88 22.10 29.68
C GLN A 298 1.90 22.81 28.74
N ASP A 299 1.72 24.12 28.93
CA ASP A 299 0.82 24.96 28.12
C ASP A 299 1.35 25.17 26.69
N ASP A 300 2.66 24.99 26.48
CA ASP A 300 3.32 25.04 25.19
C ASP A 300 4.31 23.88 25.00
N PHE A 301 4.67 23.62 23.74
CA PHE A 301 5.74 22.68 23.39
C PHE A 301 6.64 23.30 22.32
N PRO A 302 7.98 23.24 22.46
CA PRO A 302 8.87 23.96 21.57
C PRO A 302 8.70 23.60 20.09
N GLY A 303 8.29 24.57 19.28
CA GLY A 303 8.09 24.41 17.84
C GLY A 303 6.67 24.01 17.42
N GLU A 304 5.72 23.93 18.36
CA GLU A 304 4.31 23.63 18.07
C GLU A 304 3.42 24.82 18.43
N ALA A 305 2.72 25.38 17.44
CA ALA A 305 1.87 26.56 17.63
C ALA A 305 0.46 26.22 18.14
N GLU A 306 -0.08 25.06 17.75
CA GLU A 306 -1.42 24.60 18.12
C GLU A 306 -1.33 23.49 19.17
N TRP A 307 -0.69 23.79 20.31
CA TRP A 307 -0.44 22.81 21.35
C TRP A 307 -1.64 22.59 22.27
N ARG A 308 -1.96 21.32 22.51
CA ARG A 308 -2.96 20.88 23.49
C ARG A 308 -2.27 20.13 24.62
N ALA A 309 -2.23 20.73 25.81
CA ALA A 309 -1.66 20.08 26.99
C ALA A 309 -2.27 18.69 27.27
N LEU A 310 -1.40 17.72 27.51
CA LEU A 310 -1.77 16.36 27.89
C LEU A 310 -2.48 16.36 29.24
N LYS A 311 -3.67 15.75 29.30
CA LYS A 311 -4.38 15.54 30.57
C LYS A 311 -4.06 14.14 31.11
N PRO A 312 -3.58 14.01 32.37
CA PRO A 312 -3.16 12.72 32.94
C PRO A 312 -4.18 11.60 32.82
N GLN A 313 -5.47 11.94 32.96
CA GLN A 313 -6.60 11.01 32.83
C GLN A 313 -6.68 10.25 31.47
N HIS A 314 -5.98 10.72 30.44
CA HIS A 314 -5.97 10.08 29.12
C HIS A 314 -4.90 8.98 28.98
N LEU A 315 -3.90 8.93 29.87
CA LEU A 315 -2.74 8.05 29.71
C LEU A 315 -3.09 6.56 29.72
N GLU A 316 -3.94 6.08 30.64
CA GLU A 316 -4.32 4.66 30.63
C GLU A 316 -4.96 4.24 29.31
N ARG A 317 -5.76 5.13 28.72
CA ARG A 317 -6.40 4.87 27.42
C ARG A 317 -5.38 4.82 26.30
N PHE A 318 -4.35 5.67 26.34
CA PHE A 318 -3.25 5.61 25.37
C PHE A 318 -2.47 4.30 25.50
N TYR A 319 -2.21 3.83 26.71
CA TYR A 319 -1.55 2.53 26.90
C TYR A 319 -2.41 1.35 26.43
N THR A 320 -3.72 1.39 26.66
CA THR A 320 -4.63 0.37 26.11
C THR A 320 -4.60 0.38 24.58
N GLN A 321 -4.65 1.56 23.96
CA GLN A 321 -4.59 1.70 22.50
C GLN A 321 -3.23 1.28 21.93
N ALA A 322 -2.13 1.63 22.60
CA ALA A 322 -0.78 1.18 22.26
C ALA A 322 -0.71 -0.36 22.29
N GLY A 323 -1.36 -1.00 23.27
CA GLY A 323 -1.48 -2.45 23.34
C GLY A 323 -2.16 -3.05 22.11
N TRP A 324 -3.22 -2.42 21.60
CA TRP A 324 -3.89 -2.85 20.37
C TRP A 324 -3.01 -2.66 19.14
N VAL A 325 -2.35 -1.51 18.98
CA VAL A 325 -1.42 -1.27 17.85
C VAL A 325 -0.30 -2.33 17.83
N LEU A 326 0.27 -2.66 18.98
CA LEU A 326 1.31 -3.70 19.07
C LEU A 326 0.77 -5.11 18.82
N GLN A 327 -0.51 -5.38 19.07
CA GLN A 327 -1.10 -6.67 18.68
C GLN A 327 -1.15 -6.80 17.16
N TRP A 328 -1.47 -5.71 16.44
CA TRP A 328 -1.43 -5.68 14.97
C TRP A 328 -0.02 -5.86 14.42
N GLU A 329 1.00 -5.20 14.97
CA GLU A 329 2.42 -5.43 14.59
C GLU A 329 2.83 -6.92 14.67
N LYS A 330 2.34 -7.64 15.68
CA LYS A 330 2.59 -9.08 15.81
C LYS A 330 1.90 -9.91 14.73
N LEU A 331 0.69 -9.52 14.34
CA LEU A 331 -0.04 -10.18 13.25
C LEU A 331 0.63 -9.96 11.90
N ASP A 332 1.35 -8.84 11.74
CA ASP A 332 2.17 -8.53 10.56
C ASP A 332 3.55 -9.21 10.58
N PHE A 333 3.81 -10.10 11.56
CA PHE A 333 5.07 -10.82 11.75
C PHE A 333 6.30 -9.89 11.81
N VAL A 334 6.14 -8.67 12.32
CA VAL A 334 7.25 -7.72 12.48
C VAL A 334 8.05 -8.09 13.73
N GLU A 335 9.30 -8.51 13.52
CA GLU A 335 10.25 -8.71 14.60
C GLU A 335 10.96 -7.39 14.96
N HIS A 336 10.90 -7.03 16.23
CA HIS A 336 11.67 -5.93 16.80
C HIS A 336 12.77 -6.48 17.71
N GLU A 337 13.93 -5.83 17.69
CA GLU A 337 15.04 -6.16 18.59
C GLU A 337 14.75 -5.69 20.03
N GLU A 338 13.87 -4.71 20.18
CA GLU A 338 13.47 -4.14 21.47
C GLU A 338 12.39 -4.96 22.19
N LYS A 339 12.42 -4.88 23.52
CA LYS A 339 11.43 -5.54 24.38
C LYS A 339 10.04 -4.94 24.20
N LYS A 340 9.01 -5.76 24.42
CA LYS A 340 7.60 -5.36 24.28
C LYS A 340 7.26 -4.11 25.12
N GLU A 341 7.82 -3.99 26.31
CA GLU A 341 7.61 -2.86 27.22
C GLU A 341 8.14 -1.55 26.63
N VAL A 342 9.31 -1.60 25.98
CA VAL A 342 9.92 -0.45 25.28
C VAL A 342 9.04 0.00 24.12
N LEU A 343 8.60 -0.96 23.29
CA LEU A 343 7.70 -0.68 22.17
C LEU A 343 6.37 -0.08 22.65
N LEU A 344 5.84 -0.55 23.78
CA LEU A 344 4.60 -0.03 24.37
C LEU A 344 4.74 1.42 24.81
N ASN A 345 5.85 1.77 25.44
CA ASN A 345 6.16 3.15 25.84
C ASN A 345 6.30 4.06 24.62
N ILE A 346 6.97 3.61 23.55
CA ILE A 346 7.09 4.37 22.30
C ILE A 346 5.73 4.60 21.64
N CYS A 347 4.88 3.56 21.54
CA CYS A 347 3.52 3.73 21.03
C CYS A 347 2.69 4.70 21.89
N ALA A 348 2.80 4.62 23.22
CA ALA A 348 2.10 5.55 24.11
C ALA A 348 2.58 7.00 23.92
N LEU A 349 3.88 7.22 23.69
CA LEU A 349 4.44 8.52 23.33
C LEU A 349 3.83 9.05 22.03
N HIS A 350 3.75 8.24 20.97
CA HIS A 350 3.16 8.66 19.70
C HIS A 350 1.69 9.04 19.83
N LEU A 351 0.91 8.27 20.62
CA LEU A 351 -0.48 8.58 20.90
C LEU A 351 -0.64 9.88 21.70
N ALA A 352 0.23 10.11 22.69
CA ALA A 352 0.25 11.37 23.44
C ALA A 352 0.62 12.56 22.54
N TRP A 353 1.63 12.38 21.67
CA TRP A 353 2.02 13.38 20.68
C TRP A 353 0.87 13.73 19.74
N SER A 354 0.25 12.74 19.09
CA SER A 354 -0.87 12.98 18.17
C SER A 354 -2.10 13.59 18.87
N TYR A 355 -2.33 13.30 20.16
CA TYR A 355 -3.33 14.00 20.98
C TYR A 355 -2.98 15.48 21.15
N CYS A 356 -1.72 15.77 21.49
CA CYS A 356 -1.26 17.12 21.82
C CYS A 356 -1.15 18.02 20.59
N THR A 357 -0.85 17.47 19.42
CA THR A 357 -0.73 18.21 18.16
C THR A 357 -2.01 18.18 17.30
N ALA A 358 -3.05 17.48 17.77
CA ALA A 358 -4.29 17.27 17.02
C ALA A 358 -4.05 16.77 15.57
N GLU A 359 -3.05 15.89 15.41
CA GLU A 359 -2.66 15.36 14.10
C GLU A 359 -3.83 14.69 13.37
N LYS A 360 -3.94 14.98 12.08
CA LYS A 360 -4.83 14.28 11.14
C LYS A 360 -3.98 13.30 10.33
N HIS A 361 -4.37 12.04 10.31
CA HIS A 361 -3.55 10.95 9.77
C HIS A 361 -4.00 10.54 8.36
N ASP A 362 -5.27 10.76 7.96
CA ASP A 362 -5.71 10.68 6.56
C ASP A 362 -6.80 11.71 6.21
N LEU A 363 -6.43 12.72 5.41
CA LEU A 363 -7.32 13.82 4.97
C LEU A 363 -8.30 13.41 3.87
N ARG A 364 -8.16 12.21 3.30
CA ARG A 364 -8.86 11.81 2.06
C ARG A 364 -10.10 10.96 2.30
N VAL A 365 -10.43 10.60 3.54
CA VAL A 365 -11.70 9.97 3.87
C VAL A 365 -12.71 11.09 4.18
N PRO A 366 -13.64 11.42 3.26
CA PRO A 366 -14.62 12.46 3.51
C PRO A 366 -15.49 12.05 4.70
N ASP A 367 -15.85 13.01 5.56
CA ASP A 367 -16.75 12.83 6.70
C ASP A 367 -16.28 11.93 7.85
N VAL A 368 -15.01 11.53 7.94
CA VAL A 368 -14.43 11.10 9.23
C VAL A 368 -14.14 12.34 10.08
N LYS A 369 -15.20 13.07 10.48
CA LYS A 369 -15.10 14.04 11.56
C LYS A 369 -14.80 13.28 12.86
N ASP A 370 -13.74 13.73 13.53
CA ASP A 370 -13.40 13.50 14.94
C ASP A 370 -12.94 12.11 15.41
N LEU A 371 -12.87 11.08 14.54
CA LEU A 371 -12.36 9.75 14.92
C LEU A 371 -10.92 9.46 14.46
N ASP A 372 -10.39 10.31 13.58
CA ASP A 372 -8.96 10.31 13.25
C ASP A 372 -8.12 10.98 14.36
N LEU A 373 -8.80 11.62 15.31
CA LEU A 373 -8.16 12.28 16.44
C LEU A 373 -8.01 11.30 17.60
N VAL A 374 -6.80 11.23 18.16
CA VAL A 374 -6.61 10.77 19.54
C VAL A 374 -7.29 11.79 20.45
N ASN A 375 -8.63 11.79 20.57
CA ASN A 375 -9.35 12.72 21.45
C ASN A 375 -9.31 12.28 22.93
N GLY A 376 -8.75 11.10 23.19
CA GLY A 376 -8.59 10.49 24.51
C GLY A 376 -9.90 10.04 25.16
N ARG A 377 -11.03 10.06 24.43
CA ARG A 377 -12.38 9.84 25.00
C ARG A 377 -13.24 8.77 24.33
N GLU A 378 -13.11 8.56 23.03
CA GLU A 378 -14.18 7.88 22.27
C GLU A 378 -13.96 6.39 21.96
N ILE A 379 -12.72 5.88 22.05
CA ILE A 379 -12.41 4.50 21.67
C ILE A 379 -12.47 3.57 22.90
N LYS A 380 -13.43 2.65 22.89
CA LYS A 380 -13.69 1.67 23.96
C LYS A 380 -13.17 0.26 23.63
N SER A 381 -12.98 -0.07 22.35
CA SER A 381 -12.44 -1.37 21.91
C SER A 381 -11.43 -1.23 20.76
N GLY A 382 -10.56 -2.23 20.59
CA GLY A 382 -9.55 -2.23 19.52
C GLY A 382 -10.14 -2.27 18.11
N GLU A 383 -11.35 -2.81 17.96
CA GLU A 383 -12.09 -2.85 16.68
C GLU A 383 -12.57 -1.47 16.23
N GLN A 384 -12.62 -0.49 17.14
CA GLN A 384 -13.00 0.90 16.84
C GLN A 384 -11.81 1.76 16.38
N VAL A 385 -10.57 1.25 16.44
CA VAL A 385 -9.39 1.98 15.95
C VAL A 385 -9.34 1.86 14.42
N PRO A 386 -9.38 2.98 13.66
CA PRO A 386 -9.27 2.92 12.20
C PRO A 386 -7.96 2.26 11.75
N LEU A 387 -8.01 1.41 10.72
CA LEU A 387 -6.81 0.72 10.24
C LEU A 387 -5.73 1.71 9.77
N THR A 388 -6.09 2.79 9.07
CA THR A 388 -5.13 3.84 8.68
C THR A 388 -4.38 4.43 9.86
N ARG A 389 -5.03 4.57 11.01
CA ARG A 389 -4.39 5.02 12.25
C ARG A 389 -3.46 3.97 12.82
N ILE A 390 -3.86 2.69 12.82
CA ILE A 390 -2.97 1.59 13.22
C ILE A 390 -1.72 1.64 12.35
N MET A 391 -1.88 1.68 11.03
CA MET A 391 -0.77 1.68 10.07
C MET A 391 0.11 2.92 10.19
N TYR A 392 -0.47 4.10 10.38
CA TYR A 392 0.30 5.32 10.67
C TYR A 392 1.15 5.17 11.94
N GLN A 393 0.57 4.66 13.03
CA GLN A 393 1.26 4.44 14.31
C GLN A 393 2.34 3.34 14.20
N GLN A 394 2.09 2.29 13.43
CA GLN A 394 3.07 1.27 13.07
C GLN A 394 4.26 1.90 12.31
N ARG A 395 4.01 2.83 11.37
CA ARG A 395 5.08 3.56 10.68
C ARG A 395 5.86 4.45 11.65
N GLN A 396 5.19 5.19 12.53
CA GLN A 396 5.88 5.98 13.55
C GLN A 396 6.75 5.10 14.45
N LEU A 397 6.24 3.97 14.94
CA LEU A 397 6.98 3.00 15.75
C LEU A 397 8.22 2.50 15.02
N ASN A 398 8.04 1.97 13.80
CA ASN A 398 9.13 1.41 13.00
C ASN A 398 10.20 2.47 12.69
N THR A 399 9.81 3.68 12.31
CA THR A 399 10.74 4.78 12.04
C THR A 399 11.49 5.19 13.30
N MET A 400 10.81 5.33 14.45
CA MET A 400 11.45 5.73 15.70
C MET A 400 12.46 4.69 16.20
N VAL A 401 12.10 3.40 16.19
CA VAL A 401 12.95 2.29 16.67
C VAL A 401 14.16 2.13 15.76
N ARG A 402 13.98 2.11 14.44
CA ARG A 402 15.10 1.88 13.50
C ARG A 402 16.03 3.06 13.31
N SER A 403 15.54 4.28 13.56
CA SER A 403 16.41 5.46 13.63
C SER A 403 17.01 5.68 15.03
N HIS A 404 16.83 4.73 15.94
CA HIS A 404 17.45 4.69 17.27
C HIS A 404 17.20 5.94 18.15
N GLN A 405 16.04 6.59 18.01
CA GLN A 405 15.73 7.81 18.77
C GLN A 405 15.58 7.58 20.28
N HIS A 406 15.32 6.33 20.68
CA HIS A 406 15.31 5.87 22.07
C HIS A 406 16.72 5.65 22.65
N TYR A 407 17.76 5.66 21.81
CA TYR A 407 19.16 5.71 22.24
C TYR A 407 19.73 7.13 22.17
N GLU A 408 19.41 7.87 21.10
CA GLU A 408 19.87 9.24 20.86
C GLU A 408 18.86 10.01 20.01
N LEU A 409 18.33 11.13 20.52
CA LEU A 409 17.51 12.04 19.71
C LEU A 409 18.38 12.66 18.62
N ASN A 410 18.12 12.28 17.37
CA ASN A 410 18.84 12.76 16.20
C ASN A 410 17.89 12.85 14.99
N PRO A 411 17.33 14.05 14.71
CA PRO A 411 16.43 14.26 13.58
C PRO A 411 17.07 13.91 12.22
N HIS A 412 18.39 14.07 12.09
CA HIS A 412 19.08 13.75 10.85
C HIS A 412 19.11 12.24 10.59
N LYS A 413 19.38 11.41 11.61
CA LYS A 413 19.28 9.95 11.50
C LYS A 413 17.87 9.50 11.09
N LEU A 414 16.86 10.17 11.62
CA LEU A 414 15.46 9.90 11.26
C LEU A 414 15.20 10.22 9.78
N GLU A 415 15.64 11.39 9.29
CA GLU A 415 15.53 11.78 7.88
C GLU A 415 16.31 10.83 6.95
N THR A 416 17.55 10.49 7.29
CA THR A 416 18.37 9.55 6.51
C THR A 416 17.73 8.17 6.43
N HIS A 417 17.21 7.65 7.54
CA HIS A 417 16.51 6.36 7.56
C HIS A 417 15.26 6.38 6.67
N THR A 418 14.44 7.43 6.75
CA THR A 418 13.26 7.58 5.90
C THR A 418 13.62 7.67 4.42
N GLN A 419 14.66 8.44 4.07
CA GLN A 419 15.16 8.52 2.69
C GLN A 419 15.61 7.15 2.18
N CYS A 420 16.37 6.42 2.99
CA CYS A 420 16.80 5.06 2.70
C CYS A 420 15.61 4.11 2.46
N ASN A 421 14.56 4.18 3.29
CA ASN A 421 13.35 3.37 3.09
C ASN A 421 12.59 3.77 1.81
N GLY A 422 12.54 5.07 1.51
CA GLY A 422 12.00 5.58 0.25
C GLY A 422 12.75 5.02 -0.95
N ASP A 423 14.08 5.04 -0.94
CA ASP A 423 14.92 4.43 -1.97
C ASP A 423 14.64 2.93 -2.14
N GLY A 424 14.55 2.20 -1.02
CA GLY A 424 14.21 0.78 -1.03
C GLY A 424 12.86 0.50 -1.69
N ARG A 425 11.81 1.25 -1.32
CA ARG A 425 10.50 1.14 -1.96
C ARG A 425 10.54 1.47 -3.44
N ARG A 426 11.21 2.56 -3.85
CA ARG A 426 11.36 2.93 -5.27
C ARG A 426 12.06 1.83 -6.05
N GLN A 427 13.10 1.22 -5.50
CA GLN A 427 13.80 0.10 -6.12
C GLN A 427 12.92 -1.16 -6.20
N ASN A 428 12.10 -1.44 -5.19
CA ASN A 428 11.15 -2.54 -5.22
C ASN A 428 10.03 -2.30 -6.26
N MET A 429 9.46 -1.09 -6.31
CA MET A 429 8.50 -0.69 -7.34
C MET A 429 9.10 -0.82 -8.74
N HIS A 430 10.36 -0.42 -8.92
CA HIS A 430 11.09 -0.59 -10.17
C HIS A 430 11.29 -2.07 -10.52
N TYR A 431 11.67 -2.92 -9.56
CA TYR A 431 11.77 -4.37 -9.74
C TYR A 431 10.44 -4.98 -10.21
N ILE A 432 9.34 -4.66 -9.53
CA ILE A 432 8.00 -5.13 -9.87
C ILE A 432 7.62 -4.71 -11.28
N ARG A 433 7.76 -3.42 -11.61
CA ARG A 433 7.39 -2.90 -12.94
C ARG A 433 8.24 -3.48 -14.06
N SER A 434 9.55 -3.52 -13.88
CA SER A 434 10.48 -3.98 -14.93
C SER A 434 10.35 -5.48 -15.23
N ASN A 435 9.95 -6.30 -14.24
CA ASN A 435 9.90 -7.75 -14.41
C ASN A 435 8.50 -8.34 -14.52
N LEU A 436 7.50 -7.72 -13.90
CA LEU A 436 6.17 -8.31 -13.75
C LEU A 436 5.10 -7.61 -14.58
N HIS A 437 5.36 -6.38 -15.00
CA HIS A 437 4.46 -5.66 -15.90
C HIS A 437 4.54 -6.28 -17.30
N ASN A 438 3.39 -6.44 -17.96
CA ASN A 438 3.25 -7.04 -19.30
C ASN A 438 3.66 -8.51 -19.46
N LEU A 439 3.84 -9.27 -18.37
CA LEU A 439 4.03 -10.72 -18.45
C LEU A 439 2.78 -11.42 -18.94
N SER A 440 2.96 -12.52 -19.68
CA SER A 440 1.86 -13.37 -20.12
C SER A 440 1.32 -14.30 -19.03
N LEU A 441 0.14 -14.87 -19.22
CA LEU A 441 -0.43 -15.91 -18.37
C LEU A 441 0.52 -17.12 -18.23
N ALA A 442 1.15 -17.52 -19.34
CA ALA A 442 2.14 -18.60 -19.34
C ALA A 442 3.35 -18.27 -18.46
N GLN A 443 3.85 -17.04 -18.55
CA GLN A 443 4.95 -16.55 -17.73
C GLN A 443 4.58 -16.48 -16.25
N TRP A 444 3.40 -15.98 -15.91
CA TRP A 444 2.89 -16.00 -14.53
C TRP A 444 2.74 -17.41 -13.97
N LYS A 445 2.21 -18.35 -14.77
CA LYS A 445 2.11 -19.77 -14.39
C LYS A 445 3.48 -20.40 -14.16
N SER A 446 4.47 -20.05 -14.99
CA SER A 446 5.86 -20.46 -14.80
C SER A 446 6.42 -19.91 -13.48
N LEU A 447 6.22 -18.62 -13.19
CA LEU A 447 6.64 -18.03 -11.92
C LEU A 447 5.98 -18.71 -10.72
N THR A 448 4.69 -19.01 -10.76
CA THR A 448 4.02 -19.71 -9.64
C THR A 448 4.66 -21.06 -9.32
N ARG A 449 5.12 -21.79 -10.35
CA ARG A 449 5.78 -23.09 -10.20
C ARG A 449 7.27 -22.95 -9.81
N GLY A 450 7.96 -22.01 -10.46
CA GLY A 450 9.40 -21.76 -10.34
C GLY A 450 9.79 -20.71 -9.31
N VAL A 451 8.86 -20.17 -8.51
CA VAL A 451 9.17 -19.14 -7.50
C VAL A 451 10.20 -19.66 -6.48
N TRP A 452 10.21 -20.97 -6.25
CA TRP A 452 11.22 -21.62 -5.40
C TRP A 452 12.61 -21.61 -6.02
N ASP A 453 12.76 -21.58 -7.35
CA ASP A 453 14.07 -21.43 -7.98
C ASP A 453 14.64 -20.01 -7.78
N VAL A 454 13.76 -19.03 -7.56
CA VAL A 454 14.13 -17.66 -7.16
C VAL A 454 14.47 -17.58 -5.67
N LEU A 455 13.67 -18.24 -4.82
CA LEU A 455 13.78 -18.18 -3.35
C LEU A 455 14.85 -19.09 -2.76
N THR A 456 15.02 -20.31 -3.29
CA THR A 456 15.90 -21.33 -2.70
C THR A 456 17.36 -20.90 -2.64
N PRO A 457 17.95 -20.29 -3.70
CA PRO A 457 19.30 -19.75 -3.62
C PRO A 457 19.45 -18.69 -2.53
N LEU A 458 18.38 -17.95 -2.22
CA LEU A 458 18.39 -16.93 -1.16
C LEU A 458 18.31 -17.51 0.25
N LEU A 459 17.53 -18.57 0.42
CA LEU A 459 17.27 -19.17 1.72
C LEU A 459 18.37 -20.15 2.14
N LEU A 460 18.97 -20.86 1.18
CA LEU A 460 19.90 -21.95 1.46
C LEU A 460 21.38 -21.57 1.34
N LYS A 461 21.75 -20.56 0.54
CA LYS A 461 23.14 -20.09 0.50
C LYS A 461 23.36 -19.04 1.60
N ARG A 462 23.99 -19.47 2.70
CA ARG A 462 24.63 -18.56 3.66
C ARG A 462 25.71 -17.75 2.93
N GLY A 463 25.37 -16.55 2.48
CA GLY A 463 26.34 -15.48 2.27
C GLY A 463 27.28 -15.55 1.06
N GLU A 464 27.02 -16.36 0.04
CA GLU A 464 27.74 -16.25 -1.23
C GLU A 464 26.86 -15.59 -2.31
N LEU A 465 26.91 -14.25 -2.34
CA LEU A 465 26.42 -13.39 -3.43
C LEU A 465 27.42 -12.27 -3.76
#